data_AF-A0A838LU49-F1
#
_entry.id   AF-A0A838LU49-F1
#
_cell.length_a   1.000
_cell.length_b   1.000
_cell.length_c   1.000
_cell.angle_alpha   90.00
_cell.angle_beta   90.00
_cell.angle_gamma   90.00
#
_symmetry.space_group_name_H-M   'P 1'
#
loop_
_entity.id
_entity.type
_entity.pdbx_description
1 polymer ?
#
loop_
_entity_poly.entity_id
_entity_poly.type
_entity_poly.pdbx_seq_one_letter_code
_entity_poly.pdbx_strand_id
1 'polypeptide(L)'
;MLRLLLLLPLLLFANACQAECAPHKLTEAAQLRLSGDAVMIVTHATSTHDARFSTKRGIDEAVRFAKSNKIPVIYLQDDTPEAFYFMEDCTPDYWVSSQGGEISFDVTPTHLYIVGGHLELCLSATLHDVLYQWARKAPRNLTVTYFMDAIYSNGKLVEPDMPFYNDFQRFIGVVTYGRPSGEHWPKLSLLETMGVIIREDHEMEFLKQALPRWDTTFPASYRVELQLNDSVKKVLRPAAGWRPPTLLFHFVDSALNFTVLHPPSGN
;
A
#
# COMPACT_ATOMS: atom_id res chain seq x y z
N MET A 1 -38.77 -14.81 41.17
CA MET A 1 -38.01 -15.68 40.24
C MET A 1 -38.30 -15.34 38.76
N LEU A 2 -38.35 -14.06 38.38
CA LEU A 2 -38.67 -13.65 36.99
C LEU A 2 -37.71 -12.58 36.44
N ARG A 3 -36.51 -12.46 37.01
CA ARG A 3 -35.45 -11.54 36.56
C ARG A 3 -34.18 -12.24 36.09
N LEU A 4 -34.07 -13.56 36.29
CA LEU A 4 -32.89 -14.33 35.91
C LEU A 4 -32.97 -14.92 34.48
N LEU A 5 -34.16 -14.92 33.86
CA LEU A 5 -34.41 -15.57 32.56
C LEU A 5 -34.19 -14.64 31.34
N LEU A 6 -33.89 -13.36 31.56
CA LEU A 6 -33.69 -12.36 30.49
C LEU A 6 -32.22 -12.17 30.07
N LEU A 7 -31.26 -12.82 30.74
CA LEU A 7 -29.82 -12.70 30.42
C LEU A 7 -29.29 -13.83 29.52
N LEU A 8 -30.04 -14.92 29.37
CA LEU A 8 -29.63 -16.06 28.54
C LEU A 8 -29.60 -15.78 27.02
N PRO A 9 -30.47 -14.95 26.41
CA PRO A 9 -30.39 -14.70 24.98
C PRO A 9 -29.26 -13.74 24.59
N LEU A 10 -28.73 -12.93 25.52
CA LEU A 10 -27.59 -12.04 25.27
C LEU A 10 -26.25 -12.80 25.16
N LEU A 11 -26.14 -13.97 25.81
CA LEU A 11 -24.95 -14.83 25.74
C LEU A 11 -24.90 -15.69 24.48
N LEU A 12 -26.04 -15.90 23.79
CA LEU A 12 -26.11 -16.67 22.54
C LEU A 12 -25.78 -15.83 21.29
N PHE A 13 -25.79 -14.50 21.40
CA PHE A 13 -25.30 -13.58 20.36
C PHE A 13 -23.87 -13.11 20.58
N ALA A 14 -23.20 -13.56 21.65
CA ALA A 14 -21.76 -13.38 21.84
C ALA A 14 -20.96 -14.41 21.01
N ASN A 15 -21.44 -14.75 19.81
CA ASN A 15 -20.64 -15.45 18.81
C ASN A 15 -19.57 -14.47 18.36
N ALA A 16 -18.44 -14.53 19.05
CA ALA A 16 -17.11 -14.25 18.56
C ALA A 16 -17.05 -13.13 17.51
N CYS A 17 -17.03 -11.88 17.98
CA CYS A 17 -16.19 -10.89 17.31
C CYS A 17 -14.75 -11.40 17.44
N GLN A 18 -14.35 -12.33 16.58
CA GLN A 18 -12.94 -12.59 16.35
C GLN A 18 -12.46 -11.35 15.59
N ALA A 19 -11.78 -10.46 16.31
CA ALA A 19 -11.07 -9.33 15.73
C ALA A 19 -9.78 -9.76 15.02
N GLU A 20 -9.62 -11.06 14.78
CA GLU A 20 -8.43 -11.70 14.23
C GLU A 20 -8.87 -12.58 13.05
N CYS A 21 -8.07 -12.59 11.98
CA CYS A 21 -8.30 -13.50 10.87
C CYS A 21 -8.20 -14.95 11.37
N ALA A 22 -9.10 -15.81 10.90
CA ALA A 22 -9.00 -17.23 11.19
C ALA A 22 -7.68 -17.80 10.63
N PRO A 23 -7.13 -18.87 11.23
CA PRO A 23 -5.97 -19.56 10.70
C PRO A 23 -6.19 -19.90 9.23
N HIS A 24 -5.24 -19.50 8.39
CA HIS A 24 -5.34 -19.64 6.95
C HIS A 24 -4.09 -20.30 6.40
N LYS A 25 -4.20 -20.82 5.18
CA LYS A 25 -3.07 -21.48 4.52
C LYS A 25 -2.37 -20.49 3.62
N LEU A 26 -1.04 -20.44 3.73
CA LEU A 26 -0.22 -19.73 2.76
C LEU A 26 -0.28 -20.41 1.39
N THR A 27 -0.37 -19.59 0.36
CA THR A 27 -0.38 -19.97 -1.04
C THR A 27 1.07 -20.04 -1.53
N GLU A 28 1.44 -21.19 -2.09
CA GLU A 28 2.73 -21.36 -2.76
C GLU A 28 2.76 -20.54 -4.06
N ALA A 29 3.91 -19.92 -4.38
CA ALA A 29 4.05 -19.08 -5.58
C ALA A 29 3.60 -19.79 -6.87
N ALA A 30 3.85 -21.11 -6.98
CA ALA A 30 3.46 -21.92 -8.14
C ALA A 30 1.94 -22.10 -8.31
N GLN A 31 1.15 -21.86 -7.26
CA GLN A 31 -0.31 -21.98 -7.26
C GLN A 31 -1.00 -20.65 -7.58
N LEU A 32 -0.27 -19.54 -7.49
CA LEU A 32 -0.82 -18.21 -7.70
C LEU A 32 -1.16 -18.00 -9.18
N ARG A 33 -2.40 -17.60 -9.45
CA ARG A 33 -2.91 -17.34 -10.80
C ARG A 33 -3.54 -15.95 -10.81
N LEU A 34 -2.86 -15.02 -11.48
CA LEU A 34 -3.36 -13.67 -11.69
C LEU A 34 -3.98 -13.57 -13.08
N SER A 35 -5.29 -13.33 -13.10
CA SER A 35 -6.06 -13.04 -14.30
C SER A 35 -6.45 -11.56 -14.33
N GLY A 36 -6.51 -10.98 -15.53
CA GLY A 36 -6.90 -9.59 -15.72
C GLY A 36 -5.70 -8.63 -15.83
N ASP A 37 -6.01 -7.34 -15.89
CA ASP A 37 -5.02 -6.29 -16.18
C ASP A 37 -4.46 -5.63 -14.91
N ALA A 38 -5.08 -5.88 -13.75
CA ALA A 38 -4.71 -5.30 -12.47
C ALA A 38 -4.55 -6.34 -11.36
N VAL A 39 -3.73 -6.02 -10.35
CA VAL A 39 -3.61 -6.75 -9.07
C VAL A 39 -3.36 -5.77 -7.94
N MET A 40 -3.84 -6.09 -6.75
CA MET A 40 -3.51 -5.40 -5.50
C MET A 40 -2.56 -6.26 -4.66
N ILE A 41 -1.49 -5.66 -4.17
CA ILE A 41 -0.60 -6.28 -3.20
C ILE A 41 -0.64 -5.45 -1.90
N VAL A 42 -0.87 -6.13 -0.77
CA VAL A 42 -0.83 -5.57 0.58
C VAL A 42 0.43 -6.07 1.27
N THR A 43 1.40 -5.18 1.48
CA THR A 43 2.67 -5.53 2.11
C THR A 43 2.60 -5.32 3.62
N HIS A 44 2.66 -6.41 4.40
CA HIS A 44 2.89 -6.41 5.86
C HIS A 44 1.99 -5.47 6.69
N ALA A 45 0.69 -5.43 6.41
CA ALA A 45 -0.27 -4.61 7.14
C ALA A 45 -0.52 -5.10 8.59
N THR A 46 0.45 -4.85 9.48
CA THR A 46 0.45 -5.33 10.87
C THR A 46 0.63 -4.21 11.88
N SER A 47 0.08 -4.39 13.08
CA SER A 47 0.26 -3.45 14.19
C SER A 47 1.67 -3.47 14.78
N THR A 48 2.47 -4.50 14.48
CA THR A 48 3.90 -4.55 14.80
C THR A 48 4.66 -3.49 14.00
N HIS A 49 4.26 -3.27 12.75
CA HIS A 49 4.89 -2.31 11.84
C HIS A 49 4.20 -0.96 11.81
N ASP A 50 2.88 -0.90 12.02
CA ASP A 50 2.09 0.32 12.17
C ASP A 50 1.32 0.29 13.50
N ALA A 51 2.05 0.61 14.59
CA ALA A 51 1.52 0.62 15.95
C ALA A 51 0.48 1.72 16.24
N ARG A 52 0.22 2.60 15.26
CA ARG A 52 -0.86 3.61 15.34
C ARG A 52 -2.11 3.18 14.58
N PHE A 53 -2.04 2.10 13.81
CA PHE A 53 -3.05 1.76 12.82
C PHE A 53 -3.33 2.96 11.89
N SER A 54 -2.32 3.79 11.60
CA SER A 54 -2.49 5.02 10.82
C SER A 54 -2.97 4.71 9.40
N THR A 55 -2.63 3.52 8.89
CA THR A 55 -3.00 3.07 7.54
C THR A 55 -4.17 2.11 7.50
N LYS A 56 -4.65 1.62 8.66
CA LYS A 56 -5.69 0.58 8.71
C LYS A 56 -6.90 0.94 7.86
N ARG A 57 -7.46 2.15 8.07
CA ARG A 57 -8.62 2.60 7.30
C ARG A 57 -8.33 2.65 5.80
N GLY A 58 -7.19 3.21 5.38
CA GLY A 58 -6.83 3.30 3.96
C GLY A 58 -6.69 1.92 3.32
N ILE A 59 -6.11 0.96 4.03
CA ILE A 59 -5.99 -0.43 3.59
C ILE A 59 -7.36 -1.10 3.45
N ASP A 60 -8.24 -0.93 4.44
CA ASP A 60 -9.59 -1.49 4.39
C ASP A 60 -10.39 -0.93 3.20
N GLU A 61 -10.30 0.38 2.93
CA GLU A 61 -10.93 1.00 1.75
C GLU A 61 -10.31 0.53 0.44
N ALA A 62 -8.99 0.38 0.38
CA ALA A 62 -8.28 -0.11 -0.80
C ALA A 62 -8.69 -1.54 -1.15
N VAL A 63 -8.73 -2.43 -0.15
CA VAL A 63 -9.17 -3.82 -0.37
C VAL A 63 -10.63 -3.86 -0.80
N ARG A 64 -11.50 -3.05 -0.18
CA ARG A 64 -12.91 -2.94 -0.59
C ARG A 64 -13.05 -2.46 -2.04
N PHE A 65 -12.26 -1.46 -2.44
CA PHE A 65 -12.18 -0.99 -3.83
C PHE A 65 -11.74 -2.12 -4.77
N ALA A 66 -10.68 -2.85 -4.43
CA ALA A 66 -10.17 -3.94 -5.26
C ALA A 66 -11.22 -5.04 -5.45
N LYS A 67 -11.86 -5.51 -4.37
CA LYS A 67 -12.91 -6.53 -4.40
C LYS A 67 -14.12 -6.08 -5.22
N SER A 68 -14.55 -4.83 -5.05
CA SER A 68 -15.68 -4.25 -5.81
C SER A 68 -15.40 -4.19 -7.32
N ASN A 69 -14.13 -4.07 -7.70
CA ASN A 69 -13.68 -4.03 -9.10
C ASN A 69 -13.13 -5.38 -9.60
N LYS A 70 -13.28 -6.46 -8.82
CA LYS A 70 -12.78 -7.81 -9.15
C LYS A 70 -11.27 -7.83 -9.44
N ILE A 71 -10.52 -6.96 -8.77
CA ILE A 71 -9.05 -6.94 -8.80
C ILE A 71 -8.57 -7.97 -7.78
N PRO A 72 -7.74 -8.96 -8.19
CA PRO A 72 -7.17 -9.93 -7.25
C PRO A 72 -6.36 -9.24 -6.16
N VAL A 73 -6.53 -9.67 -4.90
CA VAL A 73 -5.84 -9.13 -3.73
C VAL A 73 -4.89 -10.18 -3.17
N ILE A 74 -3.61 -9.80 -3.03
CA ILE A 74 -2.57 -10.63 -2.43
C ILE A 74 -2.12 -9.98 -1.13
N TYR A 75 -2.13 -10.73 -0.04
CA TYR A 75 -1.52 -10.32 1.22
C TYR A 75 -0.15 -10.95 1.36
N LEU A 76 0.87 -10.13 1.61
CA LEU A 76 2.21 -10.58 1.93
C LEU A 76 2.35 -10.72 3.44
N GLN A 77 2.71 -11.92 3.88
CA GLN A 77 2.82 -12.29 5.28
C GLN A 77 4.24 -12.70 5.66
N ASP A 78 4.77 -12.08 6.71
CA ASP A 78 6.01 -12.43 7.39
C ASP A 78 5.75 -13.35 8.61
N ASP A 79 6.74 -13.47 9.50
CA ASP A 79 6.63 -14.24 10.76
C ASP A 79 5.84 -13.51 11.88
N THR A 80 5.25 -12.35 11.60
CA THR A 80 4.40 -11.65 12.58
C THR A 80 3.20 -12.53 12.92
N PRO A 81 2.86 -12.71 14.22
CA PRO A 81 1.66 -13.45 14.60
C PRO A 81 0.39 -12.91 13.94
N GLU A 82 -0.48 -13.80 13.46
CA GLU A 82 -1.70 -13.47 12.70
C GLU A 82 -2.60 -12.44 13.43
N ALA A 83 -2.64 -12.50 14.76
CA ALA A 83 -3.39 -11.57 15.61
C ALA A 83 -2.99 -10.10 15.46
N PHE A 84 -1.82 -9.80 14.89
CA PHE A 84 -1.36 -8.43 14.65
C PHE A 84 -1.65 -7.93 13.22
N TYR A 85 -2.08 -8.79 12.30
CA TYR A 85 -2.58 -8.34 11.00
C TYR A 85 -3.94 -7.68 11.19
N PHE A 86 -4.08 -6.45 10.71
CA PHE A 86 -5.21 -5.60 11.09
C PHE A 86 -6.23 -5.34 9.99
N MET A 87 -6.06 -5.92 8.81
CA MET A 87 -7.01 -5.75 7.70
C MET A 87 -8.38 -6.27 8.13
N GLU A 88 -9.43 -5.54 7.79
CA GLU A 88 -10.82 -5.95 8.08
C GLU A 88 -11.22 -7.17 7.22
N ASP A 89 -10.81 -7.21 5.95
CA ASP A 89 -11.03 -8.34 5.07
C ASP A 89 -9.92 -9.39 5.27
N CYS A 90 -10.30 -10.54 5.83
CA CYS A 90 -9.42 -11.70 6.05
C CYS A 90 -9.47 -12.72 4.90
N THR A 91 -10.07 -12.36 3.77
CA THR A 91 -10.32 -13.23 2.62
C THR A 91 -9.70 -12.66 1.34
N PRO A 92 -8.37 -12.41 1.31
CA PRO A 92 -7.69 -12.08 0.08
C PRO A 92 -7.79 -13.27 -0.88
N ASP A 93 -7.50 -13.02 -2.15
CA ASP A 93 -7.42 -14.10 -3.14
C ASP A 93 -6.25 -15.02 -2.81
N TYR A 94 -5.16 -14.45 -2.27
CA TYR A 94 -3.98 -15.20 -1.84
C TYR A 94 -3.32 -14.60 -0.60
N TRP A 95 -2.91 -15.46 0.33
CA TRP A 95 -1.90 -15.15 1.35
C TRP A 95 -0.56 -15.72 0.90
N VAL A 96 0.51 -14.95 0.90
CA VAL A 96 1.82 -15.40 0.41
C VAL A 96 2.90 -15.05 1.41
N SER A 97 3.80 -15.99 1.69
CA SER A 97 4.95 -15.73 2.58
C SER A 97 5.93 -14.75 1.94
N SER A 98 6.35 -13.75 2.71
CA SER A 98 7.33 -12.73 2.36
C SER A 98 7.88 -12.14 3.65
N GLN A 99 9.17 -12.29 3.93
CA GLN A 99 9.78 -11.81 5.18
C GLN A 99 10.12 -10.32 5.11
N GLY A 100 10.71 -9.88 4.01
CA GLY A 100 11.16 -8.51 3.79
C GLY A 100 10.39 -7.78 2.68
N GLY A 101 9.26 -8.32 2.23
CA GLY A 101 8.47 -7.76 1.13
C GLY A 101 8.84 -8.32 -0.24
N GLU A 102 9.86 -9.19 -0.33
CA GLU A 102 10.21 -9.90 -1.56
C GLU A 102 9.04 -10.74 -2.10
N ILE A 103 8.97 -10.88 -3.43
CA ILE A 103 7.96 -11.73 -4.08
C ILE A 103 8.61 -12.81 -4.93
N SER A 104 8.08 -14.04 -4.79
CA SER A 104 8.55 -15.23 -5.50
C SER A 104 7.60 -15.71 -6.60
N PHE A 105 6.53 -14.95 -6.87
CA PHE A 105 5.53 -15.24 -7.90
C PHE A 105 5.58 -14.23 -9.05
N ASP A 106 5.04 -14.62 -10.20
CA ASP A 106 5.05 -13.79 -11.40
C ASP A 106 3.90 -12.77 -11.41
N VAL A 107 4.24 -11.49 -11.55
CA VAL A 107 3.26 -10.40 -11.70
C VAL A 107 3.03 -10.11 -13.19
N THR A 108 2.05 -10.81 -13.77
CA THR A 108 1.63 -10.63 -15.17
C THR A 108 0.81 -9.36 -15.44
N PRO A 109 -0.07 -8.88 -14.52
CA PRO A 109 -0.86 -7.67 -14.76
C PRO A 109 0.02 -6.45 -15.06
N THR A 110 -0.53 -5.47 -15.77
CA THR A 110 0.16 -4.22 -16.13
C THR A 110 -0.12 -3.09 -15.14
N HIS A 111 -1.14 -3.25 -14.30
CA HIS A 111 -1.50 -2.29 -13.28
C HIS A 111 -1.35 -2.92 -11.89
N LEU A 112 -0.46 -2.37 -11.09
CA LEU A 112 -0.31 -2.73 -9.69
C LEU A 112 -0.95 -1.66 -8.82
N TYR A 113 -1.83 -2.06 -7.90
CA TYR A 113 -2.18 -1.27 -6.73
C TYR A 113 -1.34 -1.76 -5.55
N ILE A 114 -0.66 -0.84 -4.86
CA ILE A 114 0.22 -1.19 -3.74
C ILE A 114 -0.19 -0.45 -2.48
N VAL A 115 -0.31 -1.18 -1.38
CA VAL A 115 -0.65 -0.67 -0.04
C VAL A 115 0.12 -1.42 1.05
N GLY A 116 0.06 -0.95 2.29
CA GLY A 116 0.83 -1.47 3.41
C GLY A 116 2.16 -0.75 3.54
N GLY A 117 3.23 -1.44 3.91
CA GLY A 117 4.51 -0.76 4.10
C GLY A 117 5.57 -1.68 4.64
N HIS A 118 6.73 -1.16 5.07
CA HIS A 118 7.11 0.27 5.07
C HIS A 118 7.44 0.75 3.67
N LEU A 119 7.04 1.99 3.34
CA LEU A 119 7.36 2.66 2.08
C LEU A 119 8.85 2.53 1.73
N GLU A 120 9.73 2.79 2.69
CA GLU A 120 11.19 2.82 2.50
C GLU A 120 11.86 1.44 2.59
N LEU A 121 11.14 0.41 3.05
CA LEU A 121 11.70 -0.93 3.29
C LEU A 121 10.91 -1.99 2.52
N CYS A 122 10.03 -2.75 3.18
CA CYS A 122 9.42 -3.93 2.59
C CYS A 122 8.51 -3.61 1.40
N LEU A 123 7.80 -2.48 1.39
CA LEU A 123 7.04 -2.07 0.20
C LEU A 123 7.98 -1.70 -0.97
N SER A 124 9.13 -1.08 -0.69
CA SER A 124 10.16 -0.82 -1.69
C SER A 124 10.75 -2.12 -2.26
N ALA A 125 10.97 -3.13 -1.42
CA ALA A 125 11.41 -4.46 -1.86
C ALA A 125 10.35 -5.16 -2.73
N THR A 126 9.08 -5.13 -2.32
CA THR A 126 7.95 -5.64 -3.13
C THR A 126 7.96 -5.01 -4.51
N LEU A 127 8.05 -3.67 -4.57
CA LEU A 127 8.05 -2.96 -5.84
C LEU A 127 9.30 -3.22 -6.66
N HIS A 128 10.47 -3.33 -6.04
CA HIS A 128 11.71 -3.67 -6.74
C HIS A 128 11.55 -4.96 -7.54
N ASP A 129 11.04 -6.02 -6.91
CA ASP A 129 10.85 -7.30 -7.57
C ASP A 129 9.80 -7.24 -8.68
N VAL A 130 8.68 -6.55 -8.48
CA VAL A 130 7.66 -6.35 -9.53
C VAL A 130 8.26 -5.63 -10.74
N LEU A 131 8.94 -4.51 -10.49
CA LEU A 131 9.56 -3.70 -11.54
C LEU A 131 10.65 -4.48 -12.29
N TYR A 132 11.45 -5.27 -11.57
CA TYR A 132 12.49 -6.11 -12.16
C TYR A 132 11.89 -7.19 -13.07
N GLN A 133 10.80 -7.84 -12.64
CA GLN A 133 10.07 -8.80 -13.49
C GLN A 133 9.48 -8.11 -14.72
N TRP A 134 8.82 -6.97 -14.56
CA TRP A 134 8.21 -6.23 -15.66
C TRP A 134 9.22 -5.75 -16.70
N ALA A 135 10.40 -5.28 -16.28
CA ALA A 135 11.45 -4.82 -17.18
C ALA A 135 12.01 -5.93 -18.09
N ARG A 136 11.83 -7.20 -17.70
CA ARG A 136 12.26 -8.39 -18.47
C ARG A 136 11.20 -8.94 -19.42
N LYS A 137 9.97 -8.42 -19.34
CA LYS A 137 8.85 -8.82 -20.21
C LYS A 137 8.81 -7.96 -21.47
N ALA A 138 7.96 -8.37 -22.42
CA ALA A 138 7.71 -7.60 -23.63
C ALA A 138 7.28 -6.16 -23.27
N PRO A 139 7.81 -5.12 -23.95
CA PRO A 139 7.50 -3.75 -23.60
C PRO A 139 6.01 -3.43 -23.69
N ARG A 140 5.48 -2.77 -22.66
CA ARG A 140 4.05 -2.42 -22.54
C ARG A 140 3.88 -1.21 -21.62
N ASN A 141 2.69 -0.63 -21.61
CA ASN A 141 2.35 0.39 -20.63
C ASN A 141 2.11 -0.27 -19.27
N LEU A 142 2.72 0.31 -18.24
CA LEU A 142 2.72 -0.18 -16.87
C LEU A 142 2.28 0.94 -15.94
N THR A 143 1.56 0.60 -14.88
CA THR A 143 1.12 1.57 -13.88
C THR A 143 1.26 0.97 -12.50
N VAL A 144 1.85 1.74 -11.59
CA VAL A 144 1.84 1.47 -10.15
C VAL A 144 1.02 2.57 -9.49
N THR A 145 -0.07 2.21 -8.85
CA THR A 145 -0.91 3.12 -8.07
C THR A 145 -0.65 2.92 -6.58
N TYR A 146 -0.24 3.99 -5.91
CA TYR A 146 -0.04 4.06 -4.47
C TYR A 146 -1.26 4.73 -3.84
N PHE A 147 -1.91 4.06 -2.89
CA PHE A 147 -2.90 4.73 -2.02
C PHE A 147 -2.18 5.28 -0.79
N MET A 148 -2.01 6.59 -0.73
CA MET A 148 -1.12 7.23 0.25
C MET A 148 -1.65 7.13 1.68
N ASP A 149 -2.97 7.11 1.88
CA ASP A 149 -3.60 6.84 3.18
C ASP A 149 -3.45 5.38 3.66
N ALA A 150 -3.10 4.47 2.74
CA ALA A 150 -2.94 3.05 2.97
C ALA A 150 -1.47 2.62 3.06
N ILE A 151 -0.52 3.57 3.03
CA ILE A 151 0.91 3.29 3.06
C ILE A 151 1.56 3.94 4.26
N TYR A 152 2.35 3.21 5.06
CA TYR A 152 3.04 3.80 6.21
C TYR A 152 4.53 4.02 5.92
N SER A 153 5.03 5.13 6.46
CA SER A 153 6.41 5.62 6.32
C SER A 153 6.94 6.03 7.70
N ASN A 154 8.22 5.74 7.94
CA ASN A 154 8.92 6.23 9.13
C ASN A 154 9.69 7.53 8.86
N GLY A 155 9.58 8.09 7.65
CA GLY A 155 10.28 9.30 7.25
C GLY A 155 11.79 9.15 7.11
N LYS A 156 12.31 7.94 6.90
CA LYS A 156 13.75 7.70 6.68
C LYS A 156 14.33 8.52 5.53
N LEU A 157 13.50 8.99 4.61
CA LEU A 157 13.89 9.84 3.47
C LEU A 157 13.82 11.33 3.79
N VAL A 158 13.41 11.73 5.00
CA VAL A 158 13.31 13.14 5.41
C VAL A 158 14.61 13.56 6.09
N GLU A 159 15.51 14.18 5.32
CA GLU A 159 16.85 14.57 5.76
C GLU A 159 16.88 15.96 6.43
N PRO A 160 17.83 16.24 7.35
CA PRO A 160 17.91 17.50 8.09
C PRO A 160 18.05 18.78 7.26
N ASP A 161 18.56 18.68 6.04
CA ASP A 161 18.74 19.81 5.12
C ASP A 161 17.49 20.12 4.28
N MET A 162 16.47 19.26 4.34
CA MET A 162 15.23 19.47 3.62
C MET A 162 14.39 20.59 4.25
N PRO A 163 13.71 21.41 3.44
CA PRO A 163 12.97 22.59 3.92
C PRO A 163 11.79 22.25 4.84
N PHE A 164 11.29 21.01 4.79
CA PHE A 164 10.16 20.51 5.59
C PHE A 164 10.59 19.62 6.77
N TYR A 165 11.90 19.43 7.01
CA TYR A 165 12.41 18.56 8.06
C TYR A 165 11.88 18.94 9.45
N ASN A 166 11.91 20.23 9.80
CA ASN A 166 11.48 20.69 11.12
C ASN A 166 9.99 20.45 11.38
N ASP A 167 9.14 20.65 10.37
CA ASP A 167 7.71 20.39 10.47
C ASP A 167 7.44 18.89 10.60
N PHE A 168 8.19 18.07 9.87
CA PHE A 168 8.15 16.61 9.98
C PHE A 168 8.54 16.13 11.38
N GLN A 169 9.68 16.58 11.91
CA GLN A 169 10.13 16.24 13.26
C GLN A 169 9.13 16.69 14.33
N ARG A 170 8.54 17.88 14.17
CA ARG A 170 7.50 18.37 15.06
C ARG A 170 6.27 17.48 15.03
N PHE A 171 5.78 17.10 13.85
CA PHE A 171 4.58 16.28 13.72
C PHE A 171 4.80 14.86 14.25
N ILE A 172 5.92 14.22 13.88
CA ILE A 172 6.36 12.94 14.45
C ILE A 172 6.41 13.03 15.98
N GLY A 173 7.07 14.06 16.54
CA GLY A 173 7.18 14.22 17.98
C GLY A 173 5.82 14.34 18.70
N VAL A 174 4.81 14.91 18.05
CA VAL A 174 3.44 14.98 18.59
C VAL A 174 2.79 13.59 18.58
N VAL A 175 2.84 12.87 17.46
CA VAL A 175 2.17 11.56 17.34
C VAL A 175 2.88 10.44 18.11
N THR A 176 4.17 10.63 18.44
CA THR A 176 4.95 9.73 19.30
C THR A 176 5.03 10.21 20.75
N TYR A 177 4.32 11.27 21.14
CA TYR A 177 4.44 11.82 22.49
C TYR A 177 4.17 10.76 23.58
N GLY A 178 5.09 10.66 24.54
CA GLY A 178 5.02 9.67 25.62
C GLY A 178 5.37 8.24 25.21
N ARG A 179 5.83 8.00 23.98
CA ARG A 179 6.33 6.71 23.50
C ARG A 179 7.84 6.77 23.25
N PRO A 180 8.58 5.66 23.43
CA PRO A 180 10.01 5.60 23.10
C PRO A 180 10.25 5.84 21.61
N SER A 181 11.48 6.21 21.23
CA SER A 181 11.91 6.37 19.84
C SER A 181 12.40 5.04 19.23
N GLY A 182 12.38 4.93 17.89
CA GLY A 182 12.89 3.77 17.15
C GLY A 182 11.94 3.23 16.06
N GLU A 183 12.39 2.26 15.27
CA GLU A 183 11.67 1.76 14.09
C GLU A 183 10.35 1.02 14.42
N HIS A 184 10.18 0.54 15.65
CA HIS A 184 8.94 -0.10 16.11
C HIS A 184 7.83 0.90 16.52
N TRP A 185 8.14 2.19 16.53
CA TRP A 185 7.28 3.23 17.10
C TRP A 185 6.46 3.96 16.04
N PRO A 186 5.53 4.85 16.44
CA PRO A 186 4.47 5.30 15.55
C PRO A 186 4.95 5.92 14.25
N LYS A 187 4.32 5.50 13.17
CA LYS A 187 4.59 5.93 11.81
C LYS A 187 3.51 6.89 11.33
N LEU A 188 3.79 7.57 10.24
CA LEU A 188 2.79 8.33 9.51
C LEU A 188 2.32 7.50 8.33
N SER A 189 1.06 7.69 7.94
CA SER A 189 0.69 7.36 6.56
C SER A 189 1.46 8.26 5.60
N LEU A 190 1.66 7.82 4.36
CA LEU A 190 2.26 8.64 3.31
C LEU A 190 1.41 9.89 3.06
N LEU A 191 0.09 9.80 3.19
CA LEU A 191 -0.80 10.95 3.10
C LEU A 191 -0.56 11.96 4.23
N GLU A 192 -0.38 11.51 5.47
CA GLU A 192 0.03 12.39 6.58
C GLU A 192 1.40 13.03 6.30
N THR A 193 2.36 12.28 5.74
CA THR A 193 3.66 12.82 5.34
C THR A 193 3.51 13.91 4.27
N MET A 194 2.68 13.70 3.24
CA MET A 194 2.38 14.74 2.23
C MET A 194 1.72 15.95 2.88
N GLY A 195 0.77 15.76 3.80
CA GLY A 195 0.14 16.85 4.55
C GLY A 195 1.10 17.70 5.39
N VAL A 196 2.26 17.14 5.78
CA VAL A 196 3.34 17.91 6.41
C VAL A 196 4.20 18.64 5.36
N ILE A 197 4.40 18.04 4.18
CA ILE A 197 5.11 18.64 3.06
C ILE A 197 4.15 19.52 2.27
N ILE A 198 3.83 20.70 2.81
CA ILE A 198 2.74 21.57 2.32
C ILE A 198 2.87 21.97 0.82
N ARG A 199 4.09 22.05 0.30
CA ARG A 199 4.32 22.53 -1.07
C ARG A 199 4.42 21.39 -2.07
N GLU A 200 3.63 21.45 -3.14
CA GLU A 200 3.57 20.43 -4.20
C GLU A 200 4.96 20.13 -4.83
N ASP A 201 5.83 21.13 -4.99
CA ASP A 201 7.18 20.92 -5.51
C ASP A 201 8.03 20.04 -4.59
N HIS A 202 7.90 20.21 -3.28
CA HIS A 202 8.57 19.40 -2.27
C HIS A 202 7.93 18.01 -2.13
N GLU A 203 6.61 17.89 -2.22
CA GLU A 203 5.93 16.58 -2.28
C GLU A 203 6.48 15.76 -3.45
N MET A 204 6.64 16.43 -4.61
CA MET A 204 7.17 15.80 -5.81
C MET A 204 8.63 15.42 -5.70
N GLU A 205 9.44 16.20 -5.00
CA GLU A 205 10.82 15.82 -4.71
C GLU A 205 10.88 14.60 -3.79
N PHE A 206 10.13 14.60 -2.69
CA PHE A 206 10.06 13.48 -1.75
C PHE A 206 9.59 12.20 -2.45
N LEU A 207 8.48 12.26 -3.21
CA LEU A 207 7.94 11.09 -3.88
C LEU A 207 8.90 10.53 -4.94
N LYS A 208 9.65 11.38 -5.65
CA LYS A 208 10.70 10.91 -6.58
C LYS A 208 11.80 10.15 -5.86
N GLN A 209 12.20 10.60 -4.66
CA GLN A 209 13.20 9.91 -3.85
C GLN A 209 12.66 8.59 -3.28
N ALA A 210 11.37 8.54 -2.94
CA ALA A 210 10.71 7.34 -2.42
C ALA A 210 10.49 6.24 -3.46
N LEU A 211 10.58 6.54 -4.76
CA LEU A 211 10.42 5.53 -5.79
C LEU A 211 11.55 4.47 -5.72
N PRO A 212 11.22 3.18 -5.97
CA PRO A 212 12.24 2.15 -6.15
C PRO A 212 13.14 2.47 -7.34
N ARG A 213 14.27 1.75 -7.48
CA ARG A 213 15.30 1.95 -8.53
C ARG A 213 14.79 1.68 -9.96
N TRP A 214 13.88 2.49 -10.49
CA TRP A 214 13.35 2.40 -11.85
C TRP A 214 14.36 2.87 -12.91
N ASP A 215 15.23 3.80 -12.51
CA ASP A 215 16.22 4.47 -13.35
C ASP A 215 17.25 3.48 -13.90
N THR A 216 17.68 2.53 -13.09
CA THR A 216 18.60 1.45 -13.46
C THR A 216 17.91 0.15 -13.87
N THR A 217 16.61 -0.01 -13.58
CA THR A 217 15.86 -1.24 -13.89
C THR A 217 15.26 -1.23 -15.30
N PHE A 218 14.67 -0.11 -15.72
CA PHE A 218 14.04 -0.01 -17.04
C PHE A 218 14.99 0.57 -18.09
N PRO A 219 15.01 0.03 -19.32
CA PRO A 219 15.83 0.56 -20.39
C PRO A 219 15.38 1.97 -20.81
N ALA A 220 16.27 2.72 -21.47
CA ALA A 220 16.02 4.10 -21.92
C ALA A 220 14.88 4.23 -22.96
N SER A 221 14.39 3.11 -23.51
CA SER A 221 13.21 3.07 -24.38
C SER A 221 11.90 3.27 -23.63
N TYR A 222 11.89 3.18 -22.30
CA TYR A 222 10.71 3.47 -21.47
C TYR A 222 10.64 4.95 -21.09
N ARG A 223 9.49 5.56 -21.36
CA ARG A 223 9.09 6.82 -20.75
C ARG A 223 8.68 6.56 -19.31
N VAL A 224 9.17 7.36 -18.37
CA VAL A 224 8.81 7.23 -16.95
C VAL A 224 8.12 8.50 -16.50
N GLU A 225 6.95 8.33 -15.90
CA GLU A 225 6.08 9.41 -15.46
C GLU A 225 5.70 9.24 -13.99
N LEU A 226 5.44 10.38 -13.35
CA LEU A 226 4.88 10.45 -12.02
C LEU A 226 3.65 11.36 -12.05
N GLN A 227 2.60 10.96 -11.35
CA GLN A 227 1.38 11.74 -11.18
C GLN A 227 0.94 11.71 -9.72
N LEU A 228 0.56 12.87 -9.18
CA LEU A 228 -0.03 13.02 -7.85
C LEU A 228 -1.51 13.39 -7.99
N ASN A 229 -2.40 12.56 -7.46
CA ASN A 229 -3.85 12.67 -7.64
C ASN A 229 -4.20 12.87 -9.12
N ASP A 230 -5.05 13.85 -9.42
CA ASP A 230 -5.45 14.24 -10.77
C ASP A 230 -4.57 15.36 -11.35
N SER A 231 -3.39 15.60 -10.77
CA SER A 231 -2.45 16.61 -11.27
C SER A 231 -1.85 16.24 -12.63
N VAL A 232 -1.15 17.20 -13.23
CA VAL A 232 -0.48 17.00 -14.51
C VAL A 232 0.67 16.01 -14.35
N LYS A 233 0.67 14.97 -15.19
CA LYS A 233 1.77 13.99 -15.28
C LYS A 233 3.11 14.68 -15.49
N LYS A 234 4.06 14.42 -14.60
CA LYS A 234 5.43 14.90 -14.67
C LYS A 234 6.30 13.81 -15.29
N VAL A 235 7.02 14.14 -16.35
CA VAL A 235 7.96 13.22 -16.99
C VAL A 235 9.25 13.18 -16.18
N LEU A 236 9.60 12.01 -15.64
CA LEU A 236 10.87 11.78 -14.94
C LEU A 236 11.98 11.41 -15.93
N ARG A 237 11.64 10.62 -16.96
CA ARG A 237 12.55 10.27 -18.05
C ARG A 237 11.81 10.22 -19.39
N PRO A 238 12.22 11.01 -20.40
CA PRO A 238 11.65 10.90 -21.74
C PRO A 238 12.16 9.63 -22.44
N ALA A 239 11.46 9.19 -23.48
CA ALA A 239 11.90 8.13 -24.37
C ALA A 239 11.66 8.51 -25.83
N ALA A 240 12.52 8.00 -26.71
CA ALA A 240 12.43 8.26 -28.14
C ALA A 240 11.30 7.44 -28.82
N GLY A 241 10.80 7.94 -29.95
CA GLY A 241 9.75 7.30 -30.74
C GLY A 241 8.37 7.94 -30.59
N TRP A 242 7.42 7.55 -31.46
CA TRP A 242 6.09 8.15 -31.52
C TRP A 242 5.20 7.75 -30.33
N ARG A 243 5.33 6.52 -29.83
CA ARG A 243 4.57 5.93 -28.71
C ARG A 243 5.47 4.98 -27.90
N PRO A 244 6.43 5.51 -27.12
CA PRO A 244 7.26 4.65 -26.29
C PRO A 244 6.41 3.96 -25.21
N PRO A 245 6.78 2.74 -24.78
CA PRO A 245 6.18 2.11 -23.60
C PRO A 245 6.39 3.02 -22.38
N THR A 246 5.36 3.10 -21.53
CA THR A 246 5.35 4.04 -20.40
C THR A 246 5.25 3.29 -19.07
N LEU A 247 6.05 3.68 -18.09
CA LEU A 247 5.88 3.34 -16.68
C LEU A 247 5.34 4.56 -15.94
N LEU A 248 4.13 4.46 -15.42
CA LEU A 248 3.49 5.51 -14.61
C LEU A 248 3.52 5.12 -13.14
N PHE A 249 4.05 6.01 -12.30
CA PHE A 249 3.85 5.99 -10.85
C PHE A 249 2.74 6.99 -10.50
N HIS A 250 1.60 6.48 -10.03
CA HIS A 250 0.43 7.28 -9.71
C HIS A 250 0.18 7.25 -8.19
N PHE A 251 0.39 8.37 -7.52
CA PHE A 251 0.11 8.54 -6.11
C PHE A 251 -1.29 9.13 -5.96
N VAL A 252 -2.15 8.52 -5.16
CA VAL A 252 -3.51 9.00 -4.92
C VAL A 252 -3.75 9.04 -3.42
N ASP A 253 -4.45 10.08 -2.95
CA ASP A 253 -4.73 10.26 -1.52
C ASP A 253 -5.37 9.01 -0.90
N SER A 254 -6.40 8.48 -1.57
CA SER A 254 -7.18 7.34 -1.09
C SER A 254 -7.85 6.59 -2.23
N ALA A 255 -8.13 5.30 -2.02
CA ALA A 255 -8.98 4.50 -2.89
C ALA A 255 -10.40 5.07 -3.01
N LEU A 256 -10.85 5.84 -2.02
CA LEU A 256 -12.16 6.50 -2.02
C LEU A 256 -12.35 7.44 -3.22
N ASN A 257 -11.28 8.04 -3.73
CA ASN A 257 -11.32 8.93 -4.90
C ASN A 257 -11.83 8.22 -6.15
N PHE A 258 -11.69 6.89 -6.23
CA PHE A 258 -12.20 6.07 -7.34
C PHE A 258 -13.64 5.60 -7.13
N THR A 259 -14.10 5.47 -5.88
CA THR A 259 -15.47 5.03 -5.57
C THR A 259 -16.51 6.13 -5.71
N VAL A 260 -16.16 7.39 -5.48
CA VAL A 260 -17.10 8.53 -5.57
C VAL A 260 -17.45 8.85 -7.03
N LEU A 261 -16.62 8.46 -7.99
CA LEU A 261 -16.82 8.78 -9.41
C LEU A 261 -17.90 7.92 -10.09
N HIS A 262 -18.29 6.78 -9.51
CA HIS A 262 -19.38 5.93 -10.01
C HIS A 262 -20.31 5.53 -8.85
N PRO A 263 -21.35 6.32 -8.52
CA PRO A 263 -22.41 5.80 -7.68
C PRO A 263 -23.00 4.55 -8.36
N PRO A 264 -23.38 3.50 -7.61
CA PRO A 264 -24.12 2.40 -8.20
C PRO A 264 -25.36 3.01 -8.87
N SER A 265 -25.47 2.80 -10.18
CA SER A 265 -26.72 3.01 -10.89
C SER A 265 -27.76 2.15 -10.19
N GLY A 266 -28.58 2.78 -9.34
CA GLY A 266 -29.63 2.09 -8.60
C GLY A 266 -30.51 1.34 -9.59
N ASN A 267 -30.72 0.06 -9.32
CA ASN A 267 -31.90 -0.67 -9.78
C ASN A 267 -33.08 -0.29 -8.88
#